data_AF-A0A0U5GJ92-F1
#
_entry.id   AF-A0A0U5GJ92-F1
#
_cell.length_a   1.000
_cell.length_b   1.000
_cell.length_c   1.000
_cell.angle_alpha   90.00
_cell.angle_beta   90.00
_cell.angle_gamma   90.00
#
_symmetry.space_group_name_H-M   'P 1'
#
loop_
_entity.id
_entity.type
_entity.pdbx_description
1 polymer ?
#
loop_
_entity_poly.entity_id
_entity_poly.type
_entity_poly.pdbx_seq_one_letter_code
_entity_poly.pdbx_strand_id
1 'polypeptide(L)'
;MATLRVSALTLSRKATSIARVQLGFRACYQRTCGRPSASIHHARYSTSSTTIEQPTRAPTIDRAASKLYKDADEAVADLKSGSTILSSGFGLCGVADTLISAIGRRGPDSIHSLTAVSNNAGAPGKGGLSTLTHSGQVNRLIISYLGNNKALEKKYLTGNIAIELCPQGTLAERLRAGGAGIPAFYTATGAHTFLQDGKIPVRLDESGKVLEHGKRRETRVFNKKTYLMETALTGDVAILRAWKADEAGNCVFRYLGP
;
A
#
# COMPACT_ATOMS: atom_id res chain seq x y z
N MET A 1 -7.57 -25.02 -0.89
CA MET A 1 -6.42 -24.14 -1.23
C MET A 1 -6.81 -22.77 -0.71
N ALA A 2 -6.26 -22.44 0.46
CA ALA A 2 -6.82 -21.45 1.37
C ALA A 2 -5.68 -20.66 2.01
N THR A 3 -6.02 -19.49 2.49
CA THR A 3 -5.16 -18.34 2.28
C THR A 3 -5.48 -17.33 3.36
N LEU A 4 -4.48 -17.06 4.19
CA LEU A 4 -4.68 -16.56 5.55
C LEU A 4 -3.76 -15.39 5.85
N ARG A 5 -4.18 -14.50 6.76
CA ARG A 5 -3.54 -13.23 7.11
C ARG A 5 -3.03 -13.25 8.55
N VAL A 6 -1.82 -12.73 8.80
CA VAL A 6 -1.19 -12.65 10.13
C VAL A 6 -0.84 -11.20 10.45
N SER A 7 -1.11 -10.72 11.67
CA SER A 7 -0.32 -9.65 12.34
C SER A 7 -0.60 -9.50 13.84
N ALA A 8 0.41 -8.91 14.51
CA ALA A 8 0.74 -8.98 15.93
C ALA A 8 0.16 -7.84 16.80
N LEU A 9 0.19 -8.06 18.12
CA LEU A 9 -0.26 -7.18 19.21
C LEU A 9 0.61 -5.93 19.39
N THR A 10 0.01 -4.80 19.82
CA THR A 10 0.66 -3.86 20.76
C THR A 10 -0.32 -2.92 21.49
N LEU A 11 0.17 -2.42 22.63
CA LEU A 11 -0.51 -1.73 23.74
C LEU A 11 -0.95 -0.27 23.47
N SER A 12 -2.01 0.11 24.18
CA SER A 12 -2.64 1.45 24.23
C SER A 12 -1.79 2.50 24.97
N ARG A 13 -1.71 3.72 24.43
CA ARG A 13 -1.36 4.95 25.17
C ARG A 13 -2.25 6.12 24.72
N LYS A 14 -2.74 6.88 25.71
CA LYS A 14 -3.65 8.04 25.60
C LYS A 14 -3.00 9.20 24.82
N ALA A 15 -3.83 9.92 24.04
CA ALA A 15 -3.43 11.06 23.23
C ALA A 15 -3.28 12.36 24.06
N THR A 16 -2.28 13.18 23.70
CA THR A 16 -2.11 14.56 24.17
C THR A 16 -2.14 15.48 22.95
N SER A 17 -2.93 16.56 23.01
CA SER A 17 -3.03 17.57 21.94
C SER A 17 -1.81 18.50 21.95
N ILE A 18 -1.22 18.76 20.78
CA ILE A 18 -0.19 19.80 20.59
C ILE A 18 -0.69 20.75 19.49
N ALA A 19 -0.89 22.02 19.84
CA ALA A 19 -1.18 23.09 18.89
C ALA A 19 0.12 23.64 18.29
N ARG A 20 0.15 23.85 16.97
CA ARG A 20 1.26 24.53 16.27
C ARG A 20 0.81 25.92 15.83
N VAL A 21 1.64 26.93 16.11
CA VAL A 21 1.41 28.34 15.76
C VAL A 21 2.14 28.68 14.46
N GLN A 22 1.46 29.34 13.50
CA GLN A 22 2.10 30.03 12.38
C GLN A 22 1.86 31.55 12.52
N LEU A 23 2.93 32.33 12.66
CA LEU A 23 2.89 33.79 12.52
C LEU A 23 3.20 34.17 11.06
N GLY A 24 2.29 34.89 10.42
CA GLY A 24 2.55 35.60 9.16
C GLY A 24 2.70 37.10 9.43
N PHE A 25 3.87 37.68 9.14
CA PHE A 25 4.05 39.13 9.15
C PHE A 25 3.83 39.68 7.73
N ARG A 26 2.88 40.60 7.58
CA ARG A 26 2.82 41.52 6.43
C ARG A 26 3.34 42.88 6.88
N ALA A 27 4.46 43.32 6.31
CA ALA A 27 4.95 44.68 6.49
C ALA A 27 4.35 45.59 5.42
N CYS A 28 3.65 46.64 5.83
CA CYS A 28 3.25 47.74 4.94
C CYS A 28 3.81 49.04 5.54
N TYR A 29 4.61 49.76 4.77
CA TYR A 29 5.33 50.96 5.20
C TYR A 29 4.56 52.19 4.72
N GLN A 30 3.97 52.96 5.64
CA GLN A 30 3.55 54.33 5.36
C GLN A 30 3.92 55.25 6.54
N ARG A 31 4.65 56.32 6.20
CA ARG A 31 4.98 57.45 7.08
C ARG A 31 3.76 58.36 7.20
N THR A 32 3.34 58.69 8.42
CA THR A 32 2.86 60.03 8.82
C THR A 32 2.74 60.09 10.35
N CYS A 33 3.03 61.27 10.90
CA CYS A 33 3.00 61.58 12.33
C CYS A 33 1.55 61.73 12.82
N GLY A 34 1.17 60.96 13.84
CA GLY A 34 -0.10 61.10 14.55
C GLY A 34 -0.16 60.13 15.73
N ARG A 35 -0.61 60.60 16.90
CA ARG A 35 -0.71 59.81 18.16
C ARG A 35 -1.45 58.48 17.93
N PRO A 36 -0.97 57.33 18.42
CA PRO A 36 -1.72 56.08 18.30
C PRO A 36 -2.84 56.05 19.36
N SER A 37 -4.08 56.12 18.89
CA SER A 37 -5.24 55.64 19.65
C SER A 37 -5.26 54.12 19.57
N ALA A 38 -5.16 53.43 20.71
CA ALA A 38 -5.20 51.98 20.78
C ALA A 38 -6.61 51.47 20.46
N SER A 39 -6.85 51.05 19.22
CA SER A 39 -8.01 50.24 18.84
C SER A 39 -7.72 48.78 19.15
N ILE A 40 -8.45 48.20 20.11
CA ILE A 40 -8.43 46.76 20.39
C ILE A 40 -9.22 46.08 19.27
N HIS A 41 -8.53 45.61 18.24
CA HIS A 41 -9.12 44.71 17.27
C HIS A 41 -9.25 43.32 17.90
N HIS A 42 -10.49 42.88 18.16
CA HIS A 42 -10.77 41.48 18.43
C HIS A 42 -10.37 40.66 17.19
N ALA A 43 -9.20 40.02 17.26
CA ALA A 43 -8.78 39.03 16.29
C ALA A 43 -9.76 37.87 16.34
N ARG A 44 -10.55 37.69 15.27
CA ARG A 44 -11.39 36.50 15.11
C ARG A 44 -10.47 35.31 14.89
N TYR A 45 -10.36 34.46 15.91
CA TYR A 45 -9.71 33.17 15.79
C TYR A 45 -10.53 32.30 14.84
N SER A 46 -10.01 32.08 13.63
CA SER A 46 -10.54 31.06 12.73
C SER A 46 -9.86 29.74 13.07
N THR A 47 -10.56 28.88 13.83
CA THR A 47 -10.16 27.49 14.01
C THR A 47 -10.57 26.73 12.75
N SER A 48 -9.65 26.53 11.81
CA SER A 48 -9.84 25.53 10.77
C SER A 48 -9.78 24.15 11.42
N SER A 49 -10.93 23.53 11.69
CA SER A 49 -10.98 22.12 12.08
C SER A 49 -10.66 21.28 10.85
N THR A 50 -9.39 20.96 10.65
CA THR A 50 -9.03 19.88 9.74
C THR A 50 -9.58 18.60 10.37
N THR A 51 -10.64 18.05 9.79
CA THR A 51 -11.19 16.75 10.20
C THR A 51 -10.10 15.72 9.95
N ILE A 52 -9.35 15.36 11.00
CA ILE A 52 -8.44 14.22 10.94
C ILE A 52 -9.36 13.01 10.81
N GLU A 53 -9.42 12.44 9.61
CA GLU A 53 -10.13 11.20 9.33
C GLU A 53 -9.65 10.16 10.36
N GLN A 54 -10.55 9.72 11.24
CA GLN A 54 -10.17 8.75 12.25
C GLN A 54 -9.81 7.44 11.55
N PRO A 55 -8.69 6.80 11.93
CA PRO A 55 -8.37 5.49 11.38
C PRO A 55 -9.53 4.54 11.70
N THR A 56 -10.02 3.85 10.67
CA THR A 56 -11.03 2.80 10.79
C THR A 56 -10.64 1.87 11.93
N ARG A 57 -11.53 1.76 12.93
CA ARG A 57 -11.37 0.89 14.10
C ARG A 57 -10.94 -0.50 13.63
N ALA A 58 -9.88 -1.05 14.25
CA ALA A 58 -9.43 -2.41 13.96
C ALA A 58 -10.62 -3.38 14.08
N PRO A 59 -10.74 -4.37 13.17
CA PRO A 59 -11.86 -5.31 13.20
C PRO A 59 -11.94 -6.01 14.55
N THR A 60 -13.16 -6.24 15.03
CA THR A 60 -13.41 -7.00 16.27
C THR A 60 -12.90 -8.41 16.09
N ILE A 61 -11.91 -8.81 16.89
CA ILE A 61 -11.35 -10.16 16.88
C ILE A 61 -12.26 -11.06 17.70
N ASP A 62 -13.12 -11.82 17.02
CA ASP A 62 -13.79 -12.95 17.64
C ASP A 62 -12.82 -14.15 17.64
N ARG A 63 -12.32 -14.50 18.83
CA ARG A 63 -11.41 -15.65 19.00
C ARG A 63 -12.17 -16.97 19.11
N ALA A 64 -13.49 -16.94 19.31
CA ALA A 64 -14.33 -18.13 19.44
C ALA A 64 -14.88 -18.60 18.07
N ALA A 65 -14.94 -17.71 17.08
CA ALA A 65 -15.35 -18.06 15.73
C ALA A 65 -14.35 -19.01 15.05
N SER A 66 -14.88 -19.97 14.29
CA SER A 66 -14.08 -20.85 13.44
C SER A 66 -13.36 -20.06 12.34
N LYS A 67 -12.12 -20.46 12.02
CA LYS A 67 -11.32 -19.91 10.92
C LYS A 67 -11.42 -20.74 9.64
N LEU A 68 -12.18 -21.84 9.69
CA LEU A 68 -12.40 -22.73 8.56
C LEU A 68 -13.60 -22.24 7.75
N TYR A 69 -13.39 -22.07 6.46
CA TYR A 69 -14.43 -21.77 5.49
C TYR A 69 -14.76 -23.02 4.69
N LYS A 70 -16.02 -23.16 4.26
CA LYS A 70 -16.46 -24.35 3.51
C LYS A 70 -15.77 -24.43 2.14
N ASP A 71 -15.53 -23.27 1.54
CA ASP A 71 -14.92 -23.09 0.23
C ASP A 71 -14.23 -21.73 0.13
N ALA A 72 -13.59 -21.52 -1.02
CA ALA A 72 -12.82 -20.32 -1.30
C ALA A 72 -13.68 -19.09 -1.60
N ASP A 73 -14.90 -19.28 -2.10
CA ASP A 73 -15.81 -18.19 -2.46
C ASP A 73 -16.35 -17.51 -1.20
N GLU A 74 -16.70 -18.31 -0.18
CA GLU A 74 -17.10 -17.83 1.13
C GLU A 74 -15.96 -17.08 1.84
N ALA A 75 -14.73 -17.58 1.72
CA ALA A 75 -13.54 -16.97 2.33
C ALA A 75 -13.16 -15.59 1.76
N VAL A 76 -13.68 -15.22 0.58
CA VAL A 76 -13.40 -13.92 -0.08
C VAL A 76 -14.66 -13.09 -0.31
N ALA A 77 -15.79 -13.48 0.27
CA ALA A 77 -17.08 -12.85 0.03
C ALA A 77 -17.15 -11.40 0.54
N ASP A 78 -16.45 -11.09 1.63
CA ASP A 78 -16.43 -9.78 2.28
C ASP A 78 -15.44 -8.79 1.65
N LEU A 79 -14.61 -9.24 0.71
CA LEU A 79 -13.66 -8.40 0.01
C LEU A 79 -14.39 -7.33 -0.82
N LYS A 80 -13.89 -6.09 -0.77
CA LYS A 80 -14.54 -4.92 -1.39
C LYS A 80 -13.74 -4.41 -2.58
N SER A 81 -14.44 -3.77 -3.53
CA SER A 81 -13.77 -2.99 -4.56
C SER A 81 -12.90 -1.91 -3.93
N GLY A 82 -11.76 -1.61 -4.56
CA GLY A 82 -10.79 -0.64 -4.02
C GLY A 82 -9.83 -1.21 -2.96
N SER A 83 -10.04 -2.44 -2.47
CA SER A 83 -9.17 -3.04 -1.46
C SER A 83 -7.73 -3.24 -1.95
N THR A 84 -6.80 -3.10 -1.01
CA THR A 84 -5.39 -3.45 -1.16
C THR A 84 -5.16 -4.90 -0.70
N ILE A 85 -4.77 -5.76 -1.63
CA ILE A 85 -4.53 -7.18 -1.42
C ILE A 85 -3.03 -7.44 -1.37
N LEU A 86 -2.55 -8.00 -0.26
CA LEU A 86 -1.17 -8.49 -0.15
C LEU A 86 -1.13 -9.94 -0.62
N SER A 87 -0.54 -10.21 -1.78
CA SER A 87 -0.50 -11.56 -2.37
C SER A 87 0.85 -12.22 -2.17
N SER A 88 0.85 -13.45 -1.64
CA SER A 88 2.06 -14.27 -1.57
C SER A 88 2.47 -14.79 -2.94
N GLY A 89 3.77 -15.12 -3.02
CA GLY A 89 4.34 -15.90 -4.10
C GLY A 89 5.59 -15.27 -4.70
N PHE A 90 6.40 -16.12 -5.31
CA PHE A 90 7.57 -15.75 -6.09
C PHE A 90 7.48 -16.45 -7.45
N GLY A 91 7.30 -15.68 -8.52
CA GLY A 91 6.85 -16.23 -9.81
C GLY A 91 5.50 -16.96 -9.66
N LEU A 92 5.50 -18.28 -9.80
CA LEU A 92 4.33 -19.14 -9.57
C LEU A 92 4.44 -20.00 -8.29
N CYS A 93 5.58 -19.94 -7.58
CA CYS A 93 5.76 -20.68 -6.34
C CYS A 93 5.06 -19.95 -5.18
N GLY A 94 4.35 -20.69 -4.33
CA GLY A 94 3.69 -20.13 -3.14
C GLY A 94 2.53 -19.17 -3.43
N VAL A 95 1.98 -19.21 -4.64
CA VAL A 95 0.82 -18.40 -5.05
C VAL A 95 -0.48 -18.98 -4.50
N ALA A 96 -1.38 -18.11 -4.05
CA ALA A 96 -2.68 -18.45 -3.49
C ALA A 96 -3.77 -18.70 -4.56
N ASP A 97 -3.51 -19.56 -5.55
CA ASP A 97 -4.34 -19.64 -6.78
C ASP A 97 -5.82 -19.93 -6.55
N THR A 98 -6.23 -20.68 -5.53
CA THR A 98 -7.67 -20.93 -5.32
C THR A 98 -8.39 -19.70 -4.79
N LEU A 99 -7.78 -18.90 -3.91
CA LEU A 99 -8.43 -17.64 -3.54
C LEU A 99 -8.36 -16.62 -4.66
N ILE A 100 -7.25 -16.59 -5.42
CA ILE A 100 -7.17 -15.74 -6.62
C ILE A 100 -8.27 -16.13 -7.62
N SER A 101 -8.52 -17.42 -7.81
CA SER A 101 -9.59 -17.92 -8.69
C SER A 101 -10.98 -17.59 -8.15
N ALA A 102 -11.19 -17.68 -6.82
CA ALA A 102 -12.46 -17.29 -6.18
C ALA A 102 -12.74 -15.78 -6.35
N ILE A 103 -11.73 -14.94 -6.14
CA ILE A 103 -11.83 -13.50 -6.44
C ILE A 103 -12.12 -13.29 -7.94
N GLY A 104 -11.45 -14.06 -8.80
CA GLY A 104 -11.66 -14.03 -10.26
C GLY A 104 -13.11 -14.33 -10.66
N ARG A 105 -13.72 -15.36 -10.04
CA ARG A 105 -15.12 -15.76 -10.31
C ARG A 105 -16.15 -14.68 -9.98
N ARG A 106 -15.85 -13.78 -9.03
CA ARG A 106 -16.74 -12.64 -8.74
C ARG A 106 -16.86 -11.67 -9.93
N GLY A 107 -15.84 -11.59 -10.79
CA GLY A 107 -15.85 -10.76 -11.98
C GLY A 107 -15.66 -9.24 -11.71
N PRO A 108 -15.31 -8.46 -12.75
CA PRO A 108 -15.03 -7.03 -12.64
C PRO A 108 -16.24 -6.18 -12.28
N ASP A 109 -17.47 -6.64 -12.55
CA ASP A 109 -18.68 -5.87 -12.18
C ASP A 109 -18.97 -5.96 -10.67
N SER A 110 -18.59 -7.07 -10.01
CA SER A 110 -18.78 -7.26 -8.57
C SER A 110 -17.61 -6.73 -7.74
N ILE A 111 -16.38 -6.94 -8.20
CA ILE A 111 -15.18 -6.56 -7.48
C ILE A 111 -14.09 -6.06 -8.42
N HIS A 112 -13.70 -4.81 -8.24
CA HIS A 112 -12.78 -4.12 -9.13
C HIS A 112 -11.93 -3.09 -8.39
N SER A 113 -11.11 -2.36 -9.15
CA SER A 113 -10.24 -1.30 -8.62
C SER A 113 -9.29 -1.78 -7.52
N LEU A 114 -8.93 -3.06 -7.54
CA LEU A 114 -8.06 -3.65 -6.54
C LEU A 114 -6.62 -3.17 -6.74
N THR A 115 -5.95 -2.89 -5.63
CA THR A 115 -4.49 -2.74 -5.60
C THR A 115 -3.88 -4.05 -5.13
N ALA A 116 -3.03 -4.68 -5.95
CA ALA A 116 -2.33 -5.89 -5.52
C ALA A 116 -0.85 -5.62 -5.25
N VAL A 117 -0.40 -6.05 -4.08
CA VAL A 117 1.00 -6.00 -3.65
C VAL A 117 1.56 -7.40 -3.71
N SER A 118 2.59 -7.62 -4.52
CA SER A 118 3.16 -8.95 -4.73
C SER A 118 4.58 -8.82 -5.24
N ASN A 119 5.41 -9.86 -5.14
CA ASN A 119 6.72 -9.82 -5.79
C ASN A 119 6.58 -9.75 -7.33
N ASN A 120 5.65 -10.55 -7.88
CA ASN A 120 5.37 -10.66 -9.31
C ASN A 120 3.86 -10.71 -9.56
N ALA A 121 3.46 -10.49 -10.82
CA ALA A 121 2.05 -10.55 -11.23
C ALA A 121 1.59 -11.91 -11.79
N GLY A 122 2.37 -12.99 -11.58
CA GLY A 122 2.10 -14.29 -12.20
C GLY A 122 2.37 -14.30 -13.72
N ALA A 123 1.87 -15.33 -14.41
CA ALA A 123 2.09 -15.52 -15.84
C ALA A 123 0.77 -15.80 -16.58
N PRO A 124 0.51 -15.14 -17.74
CA PRO A 124 -0.72 -15.33 -18.51
C PRO A 124 -1.01 -16.80 -18.81
N GLY A 125 -2.24 -17.24 -18.57
CA GLY A 125 -2.67 -18.63 -18.78
C GLY A 125 -2.07 -19.65 -17.81
N LYS A 126 -1.21 -19.24 -16.87
CA LYS A 126 -0.55 -20.14 -15.90
C LYS A 126 -0.98 -19.91 -14.45
N GLY A 127 -1.63 -18.79 -14.14
CA GLY A 127 -2.15 -18.48 -12.81
C GLY A 127 -1.51 -17.26 -12.15
N GLY A 128 -1.76 -17.12 -10.85
CA GLY A 128 -1.45 -15.97 -10.02
C GLY A 128 -2.27 -14.74 -10.37
N LEU A 129 -1.74 -13.57 -10.01
CA LEU A 129 -2.42 -12.28 -10.23
C LEU A 129 -2.69 -11.99 -11.72
N SER A 130 -2.15 -12.79 -12.65
CA SER A 130 -2.45 -12.70 -14.07
C SER A 130 -3.96 -12.88 -14.32
N THR A 131 -4.64 -13.72 -13.55
CA THR A 131 -6.10 -13.91 -13.61
C THR A 131 -6.84 -12.59 -13.36
N LEU A 132 -6.50 -11.89 -12.28
CA LEU A 132 -7.19 -10.66 -11.87
C LEU A 132 -6.79 -9.43 -12.68
N THR A 133 -5.53 -9.39 -13.12
CA THR A 133 -5.07 -8.33 -14.02
C THR A 133 -5.64 -8.51 -15.42
N HIS A 134 -5.83 -9.74 -15.91
CA HIS A 134 -6.45 -10.02 -17.19
C HIS A 134 -7.93 -9.61 -17.19
N SER A 135 -8.69 -10.02 -16.17
CA SER A 135 -10.12 -9.69 -16.01
C SER A 135 -10.41 -8.22 -15.72
N GLY A 136 -9.38 -7.41 -15.40
CA GLY A 136 -9.55 -5.97 -15.12
C GLY A 136 -9.94 -5.65 -13.68
N GLN A 137 -9.96 -6.65 -12.80
CA GLN A 137 -10.30 -6.47 -11.38
C GLN A 137 -9.19 -5.73 -10.61
N VAL A 138 -7.93 -5.92 -11.03
CA VAL A 138 -6.76 -5.21 -10.48
C VAL A 138 -6.36 -4.06 -11.40
N ASN A 139 -6.35 -2.83 -10.86
CA ASN A 139 -6.00 -1.62 -11.61
C ASN A 139 -4.68 -0.97 -11.13
N ARG A 140 -4.07 -1.50 -10.06
CA ARG A 140 -2.77 -1.07 -9.55
C ARG A 140 -1.97 -2.26 -9.02
N LEU A 141 -0.69 -2.28 -9.33
CA LEU A 141 0.27 -3.23 -8.82
C LEU A 141 1.41 -2.51 -8.08
N ILE A 142 1.83 -3.08 -6.95
CA ILE A 142 3.12 -2.75 -6.32
C ILE A 142 3.96 -4.02 -6.40
N ILE A 143 4.96 -4.03 -7.28
CA ILE A 143 5.74 -5.23 -7.64
C ILE A 143 7.22 -4.93 -7.72
N SER A 144 8.05 -5.97 -7.55
CA SER A 144 9.50 -5.83 -7.72
C SER A 144 9.96 -6.08 -9.15
N TYR A 145 9.24 -6.94 -9.87
CA TYR A 145 9.61 -7.36 -11.20
C TYR A 145 8.39 -7.75 -12.03
N LEU A 146 8.22 -7.05 -13.17
CA LEU A 146 7.14 -7.29 -14.14
C LEU A 146 7.35 -8.59 -14.93
N GLY A 147 8.60 -8.95 -15.22
CA GLY A 147 8.96 -10.14 -16.00
C GLY A 147 8.54 -10.11 -17.45
N ASN A 148 8.43 -11.28 -18.07
CA ASN A 148 8.06 -11.45 -19.48
C ASN A 148 6.53 -11.49 -19.69
N ASN A 149 5.77 -10.71 -18.92
CA ASN A 149 4.31 -10.63 -19.06
C ASN A 149 3.92 -9.52 -20.04
N LYS A 150 3.93 -9.83 -21.35
CA LYS A 150 3.61 -8.88 -22.43
C LYS A 150 2.20 -8.31 -22.35
N ALA A 151 1.24 -9.07 -21.86
CA ALA A 151 -0.12 -8.58 -21.65
C ALA A 151 -0.16 -7.49 -20.56
N LEU A 152 0.56 -7.70 -19.46
CA LEU A 152 0.68 -6.72 -18.39
C LEU A 152 1.47 -5.48 -18.82
N GLU A 153 2.59 -5.68 -19.53
CA GLU A 153 3.37 -4.59 -20.13
C GLU A 153 2.50 -3.71 -21.03
N LYS A 154 1.70 -4.32 -21.93
CA LYS A 154 0.76 -3.59 -22.77
C LYS A 154 -0.25 -2.79 -21.94
N LYS A 155 -0.86 -3.38 -20.91
CA LYS A 155 -1.82 -2.67 -20.04
C LYS A 155 -1.17 -1.48 -19.32
N TYR A 156 0.09 -1.59 -18.93
CA TYR A 156 0.83 -0.50 -18.30
C TYR A 156 1.12 0.63 -19.29
N LEU A 157 1.62 0.28 -20.49
CA LEU A 157 1.94 1.26 -21.54
C LEU A 157 0.71 1.97 -22.10
N THR A 158 -0.48 1.36 -22.03
CA THR A 158 -1.75 1.99 -22.42
C THR A 158 -2.50 2.65 -21.25
N GLY A 159 -1.92 2.71 -20.05
CA GLY A 159 -2.54 3.37 -18.89
C GLY A 159 -3.68 2.61 -18.19
N ASN A 160 -4.00 1.41 -18.65
CA ASN A 160 -5.05 0.56 -18.09
C ASN A 160 -4.71 0.03 -16.69
N ILE A 161 -3.43 -0.02 -16.33
CA ILE A 161 -2.97 -0.42 -15.00
C ILE A 161 -1.83 0.47 -14.50
N ALA A 162 -1.86 0.83 -13.22
CA ALA A 162 -0.73 1.48 -12.56
C ALA A 162 0.27 0.44 -12.04
N ILE A 163 1.56 0.72 -12.13
CA ILE A 163 2.63 -0.13 -11.61
C ILE A 163 3.63 0.70 -10.82
N GLU A 164 3.65 0.51 -9.49
CA GLU A 164 4.74 0.99 -8.63
C GLU A 164 5.83 -0.09 -8.57
N LEU A 165 6.99 0.19 -9.18
CA LEU A 165 8.17 -0.66 -9.04
C LEU A 165 8.83 -0.42 -7.68
N CYS A 166 8.89 -1.47 -6.86
CA CYS A 166 9.47 -1.44 -5.52
C CYS A 166 10.55 -2.53 -5.41
N PRO A 167 11.82 -2.20 -5.10
CA PRO A 167 12.88 -3.20 -4.96
C PRO A 167 12.47 -4.33 -4.03
N GLN A 168 12.74 -5.59 -4.41
CA GLN A 168 12.21 -6.77 -3.69
C GLN A 168 12.50 -6.76 -2.18
N GLY A 169 13.72 -6.44 -1.78
CA GLY A 169 14.08 -6.34 -0.35
C GLY A 169 13.33 -5.21 0.36
N THR A 170 13.18 -4.05 -0.29
CA THR A 170 12.37 -2.94 0.22
C THR A 170 10.90 -3.35 0.34
N LEU A 171 10.33 -4.03 -0.66
CA LEU A 171 8.95 -4.49 -0.63
C LEU A 171 8.68 -5.41 0.56
N ALA A 172 9.55 -6.41 0.76
CA ALA A 172 9.47 -7.31 1.89
C ALA A 172 9.56 -6.58 3.24
N GLU A 173 10.50 -5.64 3.37
CA GLU A 173 10.69 -4.89 4.61
C GLU A 173 9.55 -3.88 4.87
N ARG A 174 8.97 -3.26 3.84
CA ARG A 174 7.77 -2.40 3.97
C ARG A 174 6.57 -3.19 4.49
N LEU A 175 6.38 -4.42 4.02
CA LEU A 175 5.32 -5.33 4.52
C LEU A 175 5.60 -5.76 5.97
N ARG A 176 6.84 -6.14 6.28
CA ARG A 176 7.26 -6.50 7.65
C ARG A 176 7.06 -5.34 8.61
N ALA A 177 7.48 -4.13 8.22
CA ALA A 177 7.33 -2.91 9.01
C ALA A 177 5.86 -2.60 9.28
N GLY A 178 4.98 -2.75 8.28
CA GLY A 178 3.53 -2.59 8.44
C GLY A 178 2.93 -3.56 9.47
N GLY A 179 3.30 -4.84 9.42
CA GLY A 179 2.85 -5.84 10.41
C GLY A 179 3.46 -5.68 11.82
N ALA A 180 4.59 -4.97 11.92
CA ALA A 180 5.31 -4.72 13.18
C ALA A 180 4.99 -3.36 13.82
N GLY A 181 4.13 -2.54 13.21
CA GLY A 181 3.82 -1.19 13.71
C GLY A 181 4.97 -0.18 13.56
N ILE A 182 5.88 -0.42 12.60
CA ILE A 182 7.00 0.48 12.29
C ILE A 182 6.59 1.35 11.10
N PRO A 183 6.33 2.67 11.27
CA PRO A 183 5.74 3.49 10.20
C PRO A 183 6.71 3.76 9.04
N ALA A 184 8.02 3.79 9.30
CA ALA A 184 9.04 3.98 8.29
C ALA A 184 10.41 3.42 8.74
N PHE A 185 11.27 3.12 7.78
CA PHE A 185 12.66 2.70 7.99
C PHE A 185 13.57 3.26 6.90
N TYR A 186 14.89 3.21 7.12
CA TYR A 186 15.87 3.65 6.12
C TYR A 186 16.59 2.45 5.49
N THR A 187 16.76 2.46 4.17
CA THR A 187 17.55 1.46 3.42
C THR A 187 18.42 2.14 2.36
N ALA A 188 19.60 1.58 2.08
CA ALA A 188 20.45 2.07 1.00
C ALA A 188 19.94 1.66 -0.39
N THR A 189 19.01 0.71 -0.46
CA THR A 189 18.47 0.19 -1.72
C THR A 189 17.76 1.29 -2.50
N GLY A 190 18.19 1.50 -3.75
CA GLY A 190 17.62 2.52 -4.64
C GLY A 190 18.23 3.92 -4.51
N ALA A 191 19.16 4.14 -3.57
CA ALA A 191 19.88 5.40 -3.49
C ALA A 191 20.63 5.70 -4.80
N HIS A 192 20.62 6.96 -5.23
CA HIS A 192 21.22 7.43 -6.48
C HIS A 192 20.62 6.80 -7.77
N THR A 193 19.36 6.38 -7.72
CA THR A 193 18.62 5.84 -8.89
C THR A 193 17.37 6.67 -9.18
N PHE A 194 16.70 6.39 -10.30
CA PHE A 194 15.40 7.01 -10.61
C PHE A 194 14.30 6.70 -9.58
N LEU A 195 14.44 5.63 -8.79
CA LEU A 195 13.53 5.36 -7.69
C LEU A 195 13.62 6.45 -6.61
N GLN A 196 14.84 6.85 -6.24
CA GLN A 196 15.06 7.92 -5.25
C GLN A 196 14.36 9.21 -5.70
N ASP A 197 14.52 9.57 -6.96
CA ASP A 197 14.00 10.82 -7.51
C ASP A 197 12.49 10.77 -7.83
N GLY A 198 11.84 9.60 -7.73
CA GLY A 198 10.44 9.42 -8.15
C GLY A 198 10.23 9.50 -9.66
N LYS A 199 11.30 9.32 -10.46
CA LYS A 199 11.27 9.48 -11.92
C LYS A 199 10.72 8.28 -12.67
N ILE A 200 10.57 7.13 -12.00
CA ILE A 200 9.90 5.95 -12.59
C ILE A 200 8.39 6.25 -12.65
N PRO A 201 7.76 6.28 -13.84
CA PRO A 201 6.33 6.49 -13.95
C PRO A 201 5.55 5.35 -13.27
N VAL A 202 4.44 5.71 -12.61
CA VAL A 202 3.50 4.74 -12.03
C VAL A 202 2.35 4.47 -12.98
N ARG A 203 1.91 5.47 -13.75
CA ARG A 203 0.86 5.32 -14.76
C ARG A 203 1.15 6.21 -15.96
N LEU A 204 0.94 5.65 -17.16
CA LEU A 204 1.02 6.36 -18.44
C LEU A 204 -0.40 6.53 -19.03
N ASP A 205 -0.54 7.32 -20.08
CA ASP A 205 -1.68 7.25 -21.00
C ASP A 205 -1.28 6.54 -22.31
N GLU A 206 -2.24 6.36 -23.22
CA GLU A 206 -2.02 5.69 -24.51
C GLU A 206 -0.98 6.39 -25.41
N SER A 207 -0.71 7.69 -25.18
CA SER A 207 0.33 8.43 -25.90
C SER A 207 1.73 8.27 -25.29
N GLY A 208 1.83 7.61 -24.14
CA GLY A 208 3.06 7.47 -23.36
C GLY A 208 3.32 8.65 -22.42
N LYS A 209 2.41 9.61 -22.29
CA LYS A 209 2.54 10.70 -21.32
C LYS A 209 2.30 10.15 -19.91
N VAL A 210 3.10 10.64 -18.96
CA VAL A 210 3.00 10.24 -17.55
C VAL A 210 1.75 10.86 -16.91
N LEU A 211 0.86 10.01 -16.39
CA LEU A 211 -0.32 10.40 -15.62
C LEU A 211 -0.08 10.39 -14.11
N GLU A 212 0.74 9.45 -13.63
CA GLU A 212 1.09 9.29 -12.21
C GLU A 212 2.60 9.09 -12.11
N HIS A 213 3.29 9.99 -11.40
CA HIS A 213 4.73 9.88 -11.14
C HIS A 213 5.02 9.03 -9.91
N GLY A 214 6.22 8.45 -9.86
CA GLY A 214 6.74 7.83 -8.65
C GLY A 214 6.93 8.85 -7.52
N LYS A 215 6.88 8.37 -6.28
CA LYS A 215 7.13 9.22 -5.09
C LYS A 215 8.62 9.39 -4.87
N ARG A 216 9.10 10.63 -4.83
CA ARG A 216 10.47 10.93 -4.38
C ARG A 216 10.67 10.44 -2.96
N ARG A 217 11.80 9.79 -2.68
CA ARG A 217 12.16 9.31 -1.35
C ARG A 217 12.91 10.38 -0.56
N GLU A 218 12.58 10.50 0.72
CA GLU A 218 13.40 11.28 1.66
C GLU A 218 14.76 10.59 1.82
N THR A 219 15.83 11.37 1.89
CA THR A 219 17.20 10.85 1.99
C THR A 219 17.86 11.30 3.28
N ARG A 220 18.61 10.40 3.93
CA ARG A 220 19.47 10.73 5.07
C ARG A 220 20.82 10.05 4.96
N VAL A 221 21.87 10.72 5.42
CA VAL A 221 23.22 10.16 5.45
C VAL A 221 23.49 9.54 6.82
N PHE A 222 23.88 8.27 6.82
CA PHE A 222 24.38 7.56 7.99
C PHE A 222 25.74 6.97 7.65
N ASN A 223 26.76 7.20 8.48
CA ASN A 223 28.10 6.67 8.28
C ASN A 223 28.65 6.92 6.86
N LYS A 224 28.49 8.16 6.36
CA LYS A 224 28.91 8.61 5.02
C LYS A 224 28.21 7.93 3.83
N LYS A 225 27.12 7.19 4.05
CA LYS A 225 26.31 6.55 3.00
C LYS A 225 24.89 7.11 2.98
N THR A 226 24.34 7.29 1.78
CA THR A 226 22.95 7.74 1.56
C THR A 226 21.97 6.59 1.77
N TYR A 227 20.89 6.85 2.50
CA TYR A 227 19.77 5.94 2.70
C TYR A 227 18.46 6.64 2.33
N LEU A 228 17.51 5.87 1.83
CA LEU A 228 16.15 6.29 1.49
C LEU A 228 15.20 5.92 2.62
N MET A 229 14.32 6.84 3.03
CA MET A 229 13.21 6.53 3.90
C MET A 229 12.12 5.83 3.09
N GLU A 230 11.72 4.64 3.53
CA GLU A 230 10.60 3.88 3.00
C GLU A 230 9.52 3.75 4.06
N THR A 231 8.26 3.93 3.67
CA THR A 231 7.12 3.83 4.59
C THR A 231 6.58 2.41 4.61
N ALA A 232 6.03 2.00 5.75
CA ALA A 232 5.27 0.75 5.85
C ALA A 232 4.24 0.62 4.74
N LEU A 233 4.05 -0.62 4.28
CA LEU A 233 3.04 -0.99 3.33
C LEU A 233 2.07 -1.96 4.01
N THR A 234 0.85 -1.51 4.21
CA THR A 234 -0.26 -2.31 4.73
C THR A 234 -1.21 -2.67 3.60
N GLY A 235 -2.08 -3.65 3.84
CA GLY A 235 -3.21 -3.94 2.94
C GLY A 235 -4.50 -4.01 3.75
N ASP A 236 -5.61 -4.25 3.07
CA ASP A 236 -6.92 -4.55 3.67
C ASP A 236 -7.08 -6.04 3.92
N VAL A 237 -6.46 -6.88 3.08
CA VAL A 237 -6.40 -8.34 3.23
C VAL A 237 -5.03 -8.86 2.80
N ALA A 238 -4.62 -10.01 3.32
CA ALA A 238 -3.48 -10.74 2.78
C ALA A 238 -3.94 -12.12 2.33
N ILE A 239 -3.48 -12.52 1.15
CA ILE A 239 -3.70 -13.83 0.58
C ILE A 239 -2.40 -14.62 0.52
N LEU A 240 -2.26 -15.64 1.39
CA LEU A 240 -1.10 -16.54 1.46
C LEU A 240 -1.38 -17.97 0.95
N ARG A 241 -0.35 -18.75 0.61
CA ARG A 241 -0.42 -20.22 0.48
C ARG A 241 0.50 -20.86 1.51
N ALA A 242 -0.07 -21.62 2.43
CA ALA A 242 0.68 -22.48 3.36
C ALA A 242 0.69 -23.94 2.86
N TRP A 243 1.66 -24.73 3.32
CA TRP A 243 1.69 -26.18 3.08
C TRP A 243 0.73 -26.91 4.02
N LYS A 244 0.72 -26.50 5.30
CA LYS A 244 -0.19 -27.00 6.33
C LYS A 244 -0.69 -25.83 7.14
N ALA A 245 -1.95 -25.91 7.58
CA ALA A 245 -2.52 -25.05 8.58
C ALA A 245 -3.37 -25.88 9.55
N ASP A 246 -3.35 -25.55 10.83
CA ASP A 246 -4.28 -26.12 11.81
C ASP A 246 -5.54 -25.24 11.96
N GLU A 247 -6.52 -25.72 12.73
CA GLU A 247 -7.79 -25.01 12.95
C GLU A 247 -7.61 -23.70 13.74
N ALA A 248 -6.52 -23.60 14.52
CA ALA A 248 -6.15 -22.38 15.22
C ALA A 248 -5.52 -21.33 14.27
N GLY A 249 -5.14 -21.71 13.05
CA GLY A 249 -4.55 -20.84 12.02
C GLY A 249 -3.02 -20.80 12.03
N ASN A 250 -2.34 -21.66 12.80
CA ASN A 250 -0.89 -21.81 12.71
C ASN A 250 -0.54 -22.40 11.35
N CYS A 251 0.42 -21.79 10.66
CA CYS A 251 0.78 -22.17 9.30
C CYS A 251 2.23 -22.66 9.21
N VAL A 252 2.44 -23.72 8.44
CA VAL A 252 3.77 -24.22 8.05
C VAL A 252 3.94 -24.03 6.54
N PHE A 253 5.05 -23.44 6.14
CA PHE A 253 5.43 -23.24 4.74
C PHE A 253 6.53 -24.25 4.35
N ARG A 254 6.58 -24.65 3.07
CA ARG A 254 7.51 -25.68 2.59
C ARG A 254 8.19 -25.23 1.29
N TYR A 255 9.50 -25.01 1.35
CA TYR A 255 10.48 -24.80 0.25
C TYR A 255 10.08 -23.82 -0.89
N LEU A 256 11.06 -23.49 -1.75
CA LEU A 256 10.91 -22.70 -2.98
C LEU A 256 10.86 -23.64 -4.20
N GLY A 257 9.72 -24.25 -4.48
CA GLY A 257 9.53 -25.12 -5.65
C GLY A 257 8.16 -25.80 -5.63
N PRO A 258 7.66 -26.32 -6.77
CA PRO A 258 6.26 -26.74 -6.95
C PRO A 258 5.70 -27.64 -5.82
#